data_AF-A0AAE4A5M8-F1
#
_entry.id   AF-A0AAE4A5M8-F1
#
_cell.length_a   1.000
_cell.length_b   1.000
_cell.length_c   1.000
_cell.angle_alpha   90.00
_cell.angle_beta   90.00
_cell.angle_gamma   90.00
#
_symmetry.space_group_name_H-M   'P 1'
#
loop_
_entity.id
_entity.type
_entity.pdbx_description
1 polymer ?
#
loop_
_entity_poly.entity_id
_entity_poly.type
_entity_poly.pdbx_seq_one_letter_code
_entity_poly.pdbx_strand_id
1 'polypeptide(L)'
;MTEFVEGAGVALALDARGAGTPLLLVHDLAADSSAWAELVAALGGSARTLAYDRRGYGASGAPEPYERTTVQEQAEDARAVLAAAGVGGGAAGGDDAAAGGAV
;
A
#
# COMPACT_ATOMS: atom_id res chain seq x y z
N MET A 1 5.05 10.75 -1.43
CA MET A 1 3.79 11.43 -1.79
C MET A 1 2.73 10.36 -1.62
N THR A 2 1.69 10.61 -0.82
CA THR A 2 0.66 9.60 -0.56
C THR A 2 -0.14 9.36 -1.83
N GLU A 3 -0.15 8.11 -2.29
CA GLU A 3 -0.97 7.64 -3.40
C GLU A 3 -2.20 6.91 -2.86
N PHE A 4 -3.24 6.75 -3.68
CA PHE A 4 -4.43 6.02 -3.29
C PHE A 4 -4.66 4.83 -4.23
N VAL A 5 -5.00 3.68 -3.65
CA VAL A 5 -5.29 2.43 -4.36
C VAL A 5 -6.67 1.93 -3.95
N GLU A 6 -7.49 1.50 -4.91
CA GLU A 6 -8.77 0.86 -4.62
C GLU A 6 -8.59 -0.59 -4.18
N GLY A 7 -8.91 -0.90 -2.92
CA GLY A 7 -8.87 -2.23 -2.32
C GLY A 7 -10.23 -2.66 -1.79
N ALA A 8 -10.80 -3.73 -2.36
CA ALA A 8 -12.10 -4.29 -1.97
C ALA A 8 -13.17 -3.22 -1.64
N GLY A 9 -13.32 -2.25 -2.54
CA GLY A 9 -14.31 -1.16 -2.47
C GLY A 9 -13.94 0.01 -1.56
N VAL A 10 -12.68 0.12 -1.13
CA VAL A 10 -12.17 1.16 -0.23
C VAL A 10 -10.93 1.80 -0.83
N ALA A 11 -10.87 3.13 -0.83
CA ALA A 11 -9.66 3.88 -1.16
C ALA A 11 -8.62 3.73 -0.04
N LEU A 12 -7.47 3.14 -0.36
CA LEU A 12 -6.37 2.87 0.57
C LEU A 12 -5.22 3.85 0.33
N ALA A 13 -4.80 4.57 1.36
CA ALA A 13 -3.62 5.41 1.32
C ALA A 13 -2.36 4.55 1.34
N LEU A 14 -1.47 4.77 0.38
CA LEU A 14 -0.21 4.05 0.20
C LEU A 14 0.95 5.07 0.13
N ASP A 15 2.06 4.69 0.73
CA ASP A 15 3.33 5.40 0.69
C ASP A 15 4.41 4.43 0.21
N ALA A 16 4.62 4.44 -1.11
CA ALA A 16 5.69 3.66 -1.74
C ALA A 16 7.01 4.44 -1.76
N ARG A 17 8.10 3.80 -1.32
CA ARG A 17 9.45 4.39 -1.34
C ARG A 17 10.51 3.37 -1.73
N GLY A 18 11.61 3.87 -2.29
CA GLY A 18 12.75 3.04 -2.68
C GLY A 18 12.48 2.20 -3.93
N ALA A 19 13.40 1.26 -4.20
CA ALA A 19 13.37 0.38 -5.36
C ALA A 19 13.89 -1.02 -4.99
N GLY A 20 13.75 -1.99 -5.90
CA GLY A 20 14.18 -3.37 -5.69
C GLY A 20 13.08 -4.25 -5.07
N THR A 21 13.49 -5.21 -4.24
CA THR A 21 12.57 -6.22 -3.68
C THR A 21 11.46 -5.55 -2.89
N PRO A 22 10.17 -5.80 -3.22
CA PRO A 22 9.05 -5.17 -2.54
C PRO A 22 8.82 -5.75 -1.14
N LEU A 23 8.61 -4.86 -0.18
CA LEU A 23 8.24 -5.17 1.20
C LEU A 23 6.90 -4.49 1.51
N LEU A 24 5.84 -5.29 1.68
CA LEU A 24 4.55 -4.80 2.14
C LEU A 24 4.59 -4.64 3.67
N LEU A 25 4.32 -3.44 4.15
CA LEU A 25 4.31 -3.11 5.57
C LEU A 25 2.87 -2.90 6.03
N VAL A 26 2.40 -3.77 6.92
CA VAL A 26 1.03 -3.79 7.43
C VAL A 26 1.04 -3.40 8.90
N HIS A 27 0.43 -2.27 9.25
CA HIS A 27 0.40 -1.80 10.63
C HIS A 27 -0.60 -2.59 11.50
N ASP A 28 -0.39 -2.52 12.83
CA ASP A 28 -1.25 -3.12 13.84
C ASP A 28 -2.41 -2.18 14.25
N LEU A 29 -3.22 -2.59 15.22
CA LEU A 29 -4.33 -1.82 15.78
C LEU A 29 -3.87 -0.46 16.35
N ALA A 30 -4.71 0.57 16.17
CA ALA A 30 -4.48 1.93 16.65
C ALA A 30 -3.18 2.61 16.13
N ALA A 31 -2.72 2.18 14.96
CA ALA A 31 -1.62 2.77 14.21
C ALA A 31 -2.04 3.09 12.77
N ASP A 32 -1.12 3.66 12.01
CA ASP A 32 -1.19 3.85 10.56
C ASP A 32 0.19 3.58 9.93
N SER A 33 0.34 3.81 8.63
CA SER A 33 1.57 3.58 7.87
C SER A 33 2.79 4.36 8.41
N SER A 34 2.60 5.47 9.13
CA SER A 34 3.69 6.27 9.69
C SER A 34 4.48 5.52 10.77
N ALA A 35 3.91 4.46 11.37
CA ALA A 35 4.60 3.60 12.32
C ALA A 35 5.88 2.97 11.74
N TRP A 36 5.99 2.90 10.42
CA TRP A 36 7.14 2.35 9.71
C TRP A 36 8.21 3.38 9.33
N ALA A 37 8.04 4.67 9.68
CA ALA A 37 8.94 5.73 9.22
C ALA A 37 10.42 5.46 9.54
N GLU A 38 10.73 5.03 10.76
CA GLU A 38 12.10 4.69 11.18
C GLU A 38 12.67 3.49 10.41
N LEU A 39 11.86 2.44 10.17
CA LEU A 39 12.28 1.28 9.38
C LEU A 39 12.53 1.67 7.93
N VAL A 40 11.63 2.45 7.33
CA VAL A 40 11.75 2.93 5.94
C VAL A 40 13.01 3.78 5.79
N ALA A 41 13.30 4.66 6.75
CA ALA A 41 14.53 5.45 6.78
C ALA A 41 15.78 4.56 6.91
N ALA A 42 15.76 3.58 7.83
CA ALA A 42 16.87 2.65 8.06
C ALA A 42 17.16 1.74 6.86
N LEU A 43 16.13 1.35 6.09
CA LEU A 43 16.31 0.59 4.86
C LEU A 43 17.03 1.40 3.77
N GLY A 44 16.97 2.74 3.81
CA GLY A 44 17.77 3.61 2.95
C GLY A 44 17.59 3.36 1.45
N GLY A 45 16.44 2.84 1.03
CA GLY A 45 16.15 2.49 -0.37
C GLY A 45 16.76 1.16 -0.85
N SER A 46 17.37 0.36 0.03
CA SER A 46 17.85 -1.00 -0.29
C SER A 46 16.73 -2.00 -0.62
N ALA A 47 15.50 -1.65 -0.27
CA ALA A 47 14.28 -2.35 -0.63
C ALA A 47 13.20 -1.33 -1.02
N ARG A 48 12.21 -1.78 -1.79
CA ARG A 48 11.02 -1.00 -2.10
C ARG A 48 9.98 -1.22 -1.02
N THR A 49 9.73 -0.23 -0.17
CA THR A 49 8.73 -0.32 0.89
C THR A 49 7.37 0.12 0.37
N LEU A 50 6.33 -0.65 0.69
CA LEU A 50 4.93 -0.37 0.40
C LEU A 50 4.19 -0.32 1.73
N ALA A 51 4.16 0.86 2.37
CA ALA A 51 3.42 1.05 3.62
C ALA A 51 2.05 1.62 3.30
N TYR A 52 0.98 0.93 3.68
CA TYR A 52 -0.39 1.42 3.45
C TYR A 52 -1.17 1.49 4.75
N ASP A 53 -2.12 2.42 4.80
CA ASP A 53 -3.09 2.51 5.88
C ASP A 53 -4.20 1.49 5.61
N ARG A 54 -4.46 0.60 6.56
CA ARG A 54 -5.55 -0.36 6.44
C ARG A 54 -6.89 0.35 6.43
N ARG A 55 -7.90 -0.27 5.83
CA ARG A 55 -9.28 0.26 5.83
C ARG A 55 -9.73 0.73 7.22
N GLY A 56 -10.21 1.97 7.29
CA GLY A 56 -10.63 2.64 8.51
C GLY A 56 -9.53 3.23 9.38
N TYR A 57 -8.29 3.31 8.88
CA TYR A 57 -7.14 3.92 9.57
C TYR A 57 -6.48 5.00 8.72
N GLY A 58 -5.78 5.93 9.40
CA GLY A 58 -4.99 6.96 8.76
C GLY A 58 -5.78 7.76 7.72
N ALA A 59 -5.26 7.81 6.50
CA ALA A 59 -5.89 8.48 5.37
C ALA A 59 -6.76 7.54 4.51
N SER A 60 -6.83 6.24 4.83
CA SER A 60 -7.69 5.28 4.11
C SER A 60 -9.15 5.45 4.47
N GLY A 61 -10.01 5.17 3.50
CA GLY A 61 -11.46 5.12 3.69
C GLY A 61 -11.90 3.90 4.50
N ALA A 62 -13.20 3.80 4.71
CA ALA A 62 -13.89 2.63 5.23
C ALA A 62 -15.27 2.52 4.56
N PRO A 63 -15.86 1.32 4.45
CA PRO A 63 -17.24 1.18 4.02
C PRO A 63 -18.17 1.79 5.06
N GLU A 64 -19.32 2.33 4.64
CA GLU A 64 -20.32 2.88 5.56
C GLU A 64 -21.67 2.14 5.51
N PRO A 65 -22.20 1.67 6.66
CA PRO A 65 -21.64 1.77 8.01
C PRO A 65 -20.43 0.85 8.24
N TYR A 66 -19.39 1.32 8.94
CA TYR A 66 -18.22 0.47 9.26
C TYR A 66 -18.43 -0.39 10.51
N GLU A 67 -19.09 -1.54 10.33
CA GLU A 67 -19.43 -2.44 11.44
C GLU A 67 -18.36 -3.50 11.72
N ARG A 68 -17.71 -4.00 10.67
CA ARG A 68 -16.73 -5.09 10.76
C ARG A 68 -15.76 -5.06 9.60
N THR A 69 -14.67 -5.78 9.77
CA THR A 69 -13.78 -6.20 8.69
C THR A 69 -13.44 -7.68 8.84
N THR A 70 -13.38 -8.39 7.73
CA THR A 70 -12.97 -9.80 7.63
C THR A 70 -11.49 -9.90 7.28
N VAL A 71 -10.88 -11.06 7.58
CA VAL A 71 -9.51 -11.36 7.15
C VAL A 71 -9.40 -11.35 5.62
N GLN A 72 -10.45 -11.80 4.93
CA GLN A 72 -10.53 -11.84 3.48
C GLN A 72 -10.49 -10.44 2.87
N GLU A 73 -11.26 -9.49 3.39
CA GLU A 73 -11.22 -8.10 2.95
C GLU A 73 -9.83 -7.48 3.18
N GLN A 74 -9.20 -7.75 4.33
CA GLN A 74 -7.84 -7.28 4.60
C GLN A 74 -6.80 -7.90 3.64
N ALA A 75 -6.98 -9.17 3.26
CA ALA A 75 -6.12 -9.84 2.29
C ALA A 75 -6.33 -9.30 0.86
N GLU A 76 -7.58 -8.97 0.50
CA GLU A 76 -7.91 -8.36 -0.79
C GLU A 76 -7.35 -6.94 -0.91
N ASP A 77 -7.38 -6.15 0.16
CA ASP A 77 -6.71 -4.84 0.26
C ASP A 77 -5.20 -4.96 0.05
N ALA A 78 -4.55 -5.85 0.81
CA ALA A 78 -3.12 -6.11 0.68
C ALA A 78 -2.75 -6.55 -0.75
N ARG A 79 -3.57 -7.41 -1.37
CA ARG A 79 -3.39 -7.84 -2.75
C ARG A 79 -3.56 -6.68 -3.73
N ALA A 80 -4.52 -5.79 -3.52
CA ALA A 80 -4.72 -4.60 -4.37
C ALA A 80 -3.51 -3.66 -4.30
N VAL A 81 -2.99 -3.41 -3.10
CA VAL A 81 -1.76 -2.62 -2.89
C VAL A 81 -0.57 -3.24 -3.62
N LEU A 82 -0.37 -4.55 -3.47
CA LEU A 82 0.70 -5.26 -4.18
C LEU A 82 0.53 -5.17 -5.70
N ALA A 83 -0.69 -5.39 -6.21
CA ALA A 83 -0.98 -5.32 -7.64
C ALA A 83 -0.77 -3.91 -8.23
N ALA A 84 -1.23 -2.86 -7.53
CA ALA A 84 -1.00 -1.47 -7.93
C ALA A 84 0.50 -1.11 -7.93
N ALA A 85 1.27 -1.71 -7.02
CA ALA A 85 2.71 -1.61 -7.01
C ALA A 85 3.41 -2.47 -8.09
N GLY A 86 2.68 -3.23 -8.92
CA GLY A 86 3.26 -4.13 -9.92
C GLY A 86 3.88 -5.41 -9.31
N VAL A 87 3.48 -5.78 -8.10
CA VAL A 87 3.93 -6.97 -7.38
C VAL A 87 2.86 -8.06 -7.50
N GLY A 88 3.01 -8.96 -8.46
CA GLY A 88 2.05 -10.04 -8.71
C GLY A 88 2.46 -10.95 -9.86
N GLY A 89 2.06 -12.23 -9.78
CA GLY A 89 2.53 -13.33 -10.62
C GLY A 89 2.20 -13.19 -12.11
N GLY A 90 3.05 -12.49 -12.83
CA GLY A 90 3.19 -12.51 -14.27
C GLY A 90 4.55 -11.92 -14.59
N ALA A 91 5.44 -12.70 -15.17
CA ALA A 91 6.71 -12.19 -15.65
C ALA A 91 6.44 -11.08 -16.69
N ALA A 92 6.50 -9.83 -16.27
CA ALA A 92 6.72 -8.69 -17.14
C ALA A 92 8.07 -8.10 -16.70
N GLY A 93 9.12 -8.51 -17.40
CA GLY A 93 10.36 -7.76 -17.37
C GLY A 93 10.18 -6.41 -18.05
N GLY A 94 11.05 -5.46 -17.67
CA GLY A 94 11.38 -4.31 -18.50
C GLY A 94 10.84 -2.97 -18.01
N ASP A 95 11.72 -2.30 -17.27
CA ASP A 95 12.12 -0.89 -17.45
C ASP A 95 11.15 0.25 -17.08
N ASP A 96 11.77 1.25 -16.44
CA ASP A 96 11.21 2.49 -15.92
C ASP A 96 10.29 3.24 -16.89
N ALA A 97 9.11 3.64 -16.43
CA ALA A 97 8.36 4.73 -17.03
C ALA A 97 7.64 5.56 -15.95
N ALA A 98 8.27 6.67 -15.57
CA ALA A 98 7.61 7.81 -14.96
C ALA A 98 6.87 8.64 -16.04
N ALA A 99 5.71 9.20 -15.65
CA ALA A 99 4.97 10.37 -16.16
C ALA A 99 3.47 9.99 -16.23
N GLY A 100 2.55 10.61 -15.49
CA GLY A 100 2.30 12.05 -15.43
C GLY A 100 1.26 12.40 -16.50
N GLY A 101 0.01 12.68 -16.10
CA GLY A 101 -1.01 13.14 -17.04
C GLY A 101 -2.44 13.03 -16.49
N ALA A 102 -2.90 14.10 -15.84
CA ALA A 102 -4.31 14.36 -15.64
C ALA A 102 -5.02 14.61 -16.98
N VAL A 103 -6.26 14.13 -17.08
CA VAL A 103 -7.31 14.71 -17.93
C VAL A 103 -8.57 14.89 -17.11
#